data_AF-A0A5B7ZZH9-F1
#
_entry.id   AF-A0A5B7ZZH9-F1
#
_cell.length_a   1.000
_cell.length_b   1.000
_cell.length_c   1.000
_cell.angle_alpha   90.00
_cell.angle_beta   90.00
_cell.angle_gamma   90.00
#
_symmetry.space_group_name_H-M   'P 1'
#
loop_
_entity.id
_entity.type
_entity.pdbx_description
1 polymer ?
#
loop_
_entity_poly.entity_id
_entity_poly.type
_entity_poly.pdbx_seq_one_letter_code
_entity_poly.pdbx_strand_id
1 'polypeptide(L)'
;MVKFILTLLIISFVVRYVVPVVLRLLVGAFVQKQARKYGQQFGGTPFESPFTPPTGPPPSSPGEVHVDYVPPKQKKSKPTEFKGGEYVDFEEVK
;
A
#
# COMPACT_ATOMS: atom_id res chain seq x y z
N MET A 1 -9.72 44.73 -25.72
CA MET A 1 -9.90 44.48 -24.27
C MET A 1 -10.72 43.23 -23.97
N VAL A 2 -11.96 43.09 -24.46
CA VAL A 2 -12.81 41.90 -24.16
C VAL A 2 -12.18 40.56 -24.56
N LYS A 3 -11.55 40.49 -25.75
CA LYS A 3 -10.85 39.29 -26.24
C LYS A 3 -9.73 38.83 -25.28
N PHE A 4 -9.00 39.79 -24.71
CA PHE A 4 -7.93 39.52 -23.76
C PHE A 4 -8.47 38.92 -22.45
N ILE A 5 -9.54 39.49 -21.92
CA ILE A 5 -10.21 38.99 -20.70
C ILE A 5 -10.79 37.59 -20.96
N LEU A 6 -11.42 37.37 -22.11
CA LEU A 6 -11.99 36.08 -22.48
C LEU A 6 -10.91 35.00 -22.61
N THR A 7 -9.81 35.30 -23.30
CA THR A 7 -8.68 34.38 -23.44
C THR A 7 -8.06 34.05 -22.07
N LEU A 8 -7.87 35.04 -21.20
CA LEU A 8 -7.32 34.84 -19.86
C LEU A 8 -8.27 34.01 -18.99
N LEU A 9 -9.57 34.25 -19.08
CA LEU A 9 -10.59 33.46 -18.39
C LEU A 9 -10.55 31.99 -18.85
N ILE A 10 -10.54 31.73 -20.16
CA ILE A 10 -10.44 30.36 -20.69
C ILE A 10 -9.15 29.69 -20.21
N ILE A 11 -8.01 30.37 -20.29
CA ILE A 11 -6.74 29.84 -19.79
C ILE A 11 -6.82 29.55 -18.29
N SER A 12 -7.42 30.44 -17.49
CA SER A 12 -7.59 30.23 -16.05
C SER A 12 -8.41 28.98 -15.74
N PHE A 13 -9.53 28.77 -16.45
CA PHE A 13 -10.33 27.56 -16.33
C PHE A 13 -9.54 26.31 -16.77
N VAL A 14 -8.88 26.35 -17.91
CA VAL A 14 -8.04 25.23 -18.39
C VAL A 14 -6.96 24.90 -17.37
N VAL A 15 -6.27 25.89 -16.82
CA VAL A 15 -5.26 25.67 -15.78
C VAL A 15 -5.88 25.07 -14.52
N ARG A 16 -7.02 25.58 -14.06
CA ARG A 16 -7.72 25.10 -12.86
C ARG A 16 -8.15 23.62 -12.98
N TYR A 17 -8.65 23.21 -14.14
CA TYR A 17 -9.30 21.91 -14.31
C TYR A 17 -8.45 20.87 -15.06
N VAL A 18 -7.65 21.27 -16.04
CA VAL A 18 -6.84 20.37 -16.87
C VAL A 18 -5.50 20.05 -16.23
N VAL A 19 -4.81 21.05 -15.66
CA VAL A 19 -3.49 20.84 -15.04
C VAL A 19 -3.51 19.80 -13.91
N PRO A 20 -4.45 19.77 -12.95
CA PRO A 20 -4.42 18.74 -11.91
C PRO A 20 -4.61 17.32 -12.46
N VAL A 21 -5.38 17.16 -13.53
CA VAL A 21 -5.58 15.85 -14.18
C VAL A 21 -4.31 15.41 -14.89
N VAL A 22 -3.74 16.29 -15.72
CA VAL A 22 -2.48 16.01 -16.44
C VAL A 22 -1.35 15.73 -15.47
N LEU A 23 -1.23 16.49 -14.38
CA LEU A 23 -0.20 16.30 -13.38
C LEU A 23 -0.31 14.93 -12.70
N ARG A 24 -1.53 14.48 -12.35
CA ARG A 24 -1.76 13.13 -11.79
C ARG A 24 -1.32 12.03 -12.76
N LEU A 25 -1.63 12.19 -14.04
CA LEU A 25 -1.23 11.21 -15.07
C LEU A 25 0.30 11.18 -15.27
N LEU A 26 0.93 12.34 -15.34
CA LEU A 26 2.38 12.46 -15.50
C LEU A 26 3.14 11.92 -14.28
N VAL A 27 2.69 12.28 -13.08
CA VAL A 27 3.29 11.79 -11.83
C VAL A 27 3.08 10.28 -11.71
N GLY A 28 1.87 9.76 -11.98
CA GLY A 28 1.63 8.32 -11.97
C GLY A 28 2.54 7.56 -12.95
N ALA A 29 2.64 8.03 -14.19
CA ALA A 29 3.51 7.42 -15.20
C ALA A 29 5.00 7.52 -14.84
N PHE A 30 5.43 8.64 -14.25
CA PHE A 30 6.82 8.85 -13.86
C PHE A 30 7.20 8.00 -12.63
N VAL A 31 6.34 7.98 -11.61
CA VAL A 31 6.50 7.15 -10.41
C VAL A 31 6.49 5.67 -10.80
N GLN A 32 5.60 5.22 -11.69
CA GLN A 32 5.57 3.83 -12.15
C GLN A 32 6.88 3.42 -12.84
N LYS A 33 7.47 4.30 -13.66
CA LYS A 33 8.76 4.05 -14.31
C LYS A 33 9.92 4.01 -13.31
N GLN A 34 9.92 4.91 -12.33
CA GLN A 34 10.93 4.92 -11.27
C GLN A 34 10.78 3.72 -10.34
N ALA A 35 9.57 3.41 -9.87
CA ALA A 35 9.28 2.26 -9.02
C ALA A 35 9.68 0.93 -9.68
N ARG A 36 9.54 0.79 -11.00
CA ARG A 36 10.03 -0.39 -11.72
C ARG A 36 11.55 -0.52 -11.72
N LYS A 37 12.29 0.59 -11.84
CA LYS A 37 13.76 0.60 -11.79
C LYS A 37 14.31 0.44 -10.37
N TYR A 38 13.70 1.11 -9.40
CA TYR A 38 14.11 1.05 -7.99
C TYR A 38 13.58 -0.20 -7.28
N GLY A 39 12.41 -0.72 -7.64
CA GLY A 39 11.85 -1.95 -7.08
C GLY A 39 12.56 -3.23 -7.55
N GLN A 40 13.31 -3.18 -8.66
CA GLN A 40 14.22 -4.26 -9.03
C GLN A 40 15.51 -4.25 -8.19
N GLN A 41 15.89 -3.11 -7.60
CA GLN A 41 17.08 -2.97 -6.75
C GLN A 41 16.76 -3.01 -5.24
N PHE A 42 15.54 -2.63 -4.86
CA PHE A 42 14.93 -2.77 -3.55
C PHE A 42 13.72 -3.69 -3.66
N GLY A 43 13.96 -5.00 -3.81
CA GLY A 43 12.92 -6.04 -3.96
C GLY A 43 12.02 -6.19 -2.72
N GLY A 44 11.25 -5.15 -2.41
CA GLY A 44 10.39 -5.07 -1.24
C GLY A 44 9.58 -3.80 -1.29
N THR A 45 8.28 -3.96 -1.50
CA THR A 45 7.25 -3.09 -0.95
C THR A 45 7.70 -2.62 0.46
N PRO A 46 7.87 -1.30 0.73
CA PRO A 46 8.31 -0.84 2.06
C PRO A 46 7.27 -1.07 3.17
N PHE A 47 6.18 -1.79 2.88
CA PHE A 47 5.08 -2.10 3.78
C PHE A 47 4.72 -3.59 3.86
N GLU A 48 5.48 -4.49 3.22
CA GLU A 48 5.24 -5.93 3.36
C GLU A 48 6.45 -6.64 3.98
N SER A 49 6.15 -7.35 5.06
CA SER A 49 7.03 -8.17 5.87
C SER A 49 7.81 -9.22 5.04
N PRO A 50 9.00 -9.67 5.47
CA PRO A 50 9.83 -10.58 4.70
C PRO A 50 9.30 -12.02 4.79
N PHE A 51 8.59 -12.48 3.75
CA PHE A 51 8.37 -13.91 3.55
C PHE A 51 8.33 -14.25 2.06
N THR A 52 9.45 -14.72 1.53
CA THR A 52 9.55 -15.27 0.18
C THR A 52 9.85 -16.77 0.26
N PRO A 53 8.92 -17.67 -0.11
CA PRO A 53 9.25 -19.02 -0.55
C PRO A 53 9.46 -19.08 -2.07
N PRO A 54 10.18 -20.11 -2.56
CA PRO A 54 10.89 -20.09 -3.83
C PRO A 54 10.04 -20.47 -5.05
N THR A 55 10.56 -20.07 -6.21
CA THR A 55 10.16 -20.34 -7.59
C THR A 55 9.74 -21.81 -7.82
N GLY A 56 8.49 -22.04 -8.25
CA GLY A 56 7.90 -23.35 -8.59
C GLY A 56 7.27 -23.40 -10.00
N PRO A 57 6.92 -24.59 -10.53
CA PRO A 57 7.01 -24.99 -11.95
C PRO A 57 5.89 -24.47 -12.88
N PRO A 58 6.00 -24.63 -14.22
CA PRO A 58 5.11 -24.01 -15.22
C PRO A 58 3.64 -24.44 -15.11
N PRO A 59 2.69 -23.62 -15.61
CA PRO A 59 1.27 -23.74 -15.31
C PRO A 59 0.64 -25.04 -15.82
N SER A 60 -0.12 -25.69 -14.93
CA SER A 60 -0.95 -26.87 -15.19
C SER A 60 -2.28 -26.51 -15.88
N SER A 61 -2.85 -27.53 -16.51
CA SER A 61 -4.06 -27.55 -17.34
C SER A 61 -5.31 -26.93 -16.69
N PRO A 62 -6.28 -26.44 -17.49
CA PRO A 62 -7.50 -25.82 -16.97
C PRO A 62 -8.35 -26.83 -16.19
N GLY A 63 -8.47 -26.63 -14.87
CA GLY A 63 -9.33 -27.42 -13.98
C GLY A 63 -8.73 -27.76 -12.62
N GLU A 64 -7.43 -27.57 -12.43
CA GLU A 64 -6.75 -27.88 -11.17
C GLU A 64 -6.60 -26.62 -10.30
N VAL A 65 -7.25 -26.59 -9.13
CA VAL A 65 -7.07 -25.51 -8.15
C VAL A 65 -5.82 -25.83 -7.34
N HIS A 66 -4.71 -25.17 -7.67
CA HIS A 66 -3.47 -25.30 -6.94
C HIS A 66 -3.51 -24.46 -5.66
N VAL A 67 -3.32 -25.10 -4.50
CA VAL A 67 -3.20 -24.42 -3.20
C VAL A 67 -1.73 -24.40 -2.83
N ASP A 68 -1.05 -23.31 -3.18
CA ASP A 68 0.41 -23.16 -3.02
C ASP A 68 0.87 -23.22 -1.56
N TYR A 69 0.00 -22.94 -0.59
CA TYR A 69 0.42 -22.87 0.80
C TYR A 69 -0.74 -23.10 1.76
N VAL A 70 -0.64 -24.18 2.54
CA VAL A 70 -1.44 -24.36 3.75
C VAL A 70 -0.56 -23.97 4.94
N PRO A 71 -0.81 -22.83 5.61
CA PRO A 71 0.02 -22.41 6.72
C PRO A 71 -0.02 -23.46 7.85
N PRO A 72 1.13 -23.79 8.47
CA PRO A 72 1.15 -24.69 9.60
C PRO A 72 0.29 -24.07 10.71
N LYS A 73 -0.73 -24.80 11.17
CA LYS A 73 -1.52 -24.41 12.35
C LYS A 73 -0.54 -24.34 13.52
N GLN A 74 -0.10 -23.13 13.88
CA GLN A 74 0.72 -22.92 15.07
C GLN A 74 -0.01 -23.58 16.23
N LYS A 75 0.62 -24.58 16.86
CA LYS A 75 0.12 -25.15 18.11
C LYS A 75 -0.07 -23.94 19.03
N LYS A 76 -1.32 -23.63 19.39
CA LYS A 76 -1.64 -22.55 20.33
C LYS A 76 -0.70 -22.75 21.52
N SER A 77 0.36 -21.94 21.64
CA SER A 77 1.06 -21.87 22.91
C SER A 77 -0.02 -21.41 23.88
N LYS A 78 -0.21 -22.18 24.95
CA LYS A 78 -1.13 -21.82 26.02
C LYS A 78 -0.85 -20.35 26.36
N PRO A 79 -1.87 -19.49 26.53
CA PRO A 79 -1.62 -18.10 26.90
C PRO A 79 -0.77 -18.13 28.16
N THR A 80 0.50 -17.72 28.03
CA THR A 80 1.37 -17.48 29.17
C THR A 80 0.60 -16.51 30.06
N GLU A 81 0.23 -16.95 31.25
CA GLU A 81 -0.54 -16.18 32.22
C GLU A 81 -0.04 -14.72 32.24
N PHE A 82 -0.98 -13.80 32.06
CA PHE A 82 -0.71 -12.38 32.11
C PHE A 82 -0.02 -12.05 33.43
N LYS A 83 1.27 -11.70 33.37
CA LYS A 83 2.06 -11.26 34.52
C LYS A 83 1.71 -9.79 34.80
N GLY A 84 0.50 -9.55 35.31
CA GLY A 84 0.07 -8.22 35.76
C GLY A 84 0.96 -7.73 36.91
N GLY A 85 1.22 -6.42 36.94
CA GLY A 85 1.97 -5.77 38.02
C GLY A 85 1.16 -5.68 39.33
N GLU A 86 1.75 -5.09 40.37
CA GLU A 86 1.04 -4.84 41.63
C GLU A 86 -0.01 -3.75 41.44
N TYR A 87 -1.26 -4.08 41.79
CA TYR A 87 -2.35 -3.13 41.82
C TYR A 87 -2.36 -2.44 43.19
N VAL A 88 -2.50 -1.12 43.20
CA VAL A 88 -2.64 -0.33 44.43
C VAL A 88 -4.11 0.06 44.57
N ASP A 89 -4.72 -0.35 45.67
CA ASP A 89 -6.08 0.07 46.02
C ASP A 89 -6.06 1.56 46.38
N PHE A 90 -6.96 2.34 45.80
CA PHE A 90 -7.14 3.75 46.15
C PHE A 90 -8.47 3.97 46.88
N GLU A 91 -8.44 4.81 47.90
CA GLU A 91 -9.63 5.28 48.60
C GLU A 91 -10.14 6.54 47.89
N GLU A 92 -11.37 6.49 47.38
CA GLU A 92 -12.02 7.63 46.73
C GLU A 92 -12.47 8.62 47.82
N VAL A 93 -11.82 9.78 47.89
CA VAL A 93 -12.23 10.84 48.82
C VAL A 93 -13.47 11.54 48.27
N LYS A 94 -14.58 11.42 49.00
CA LYS A 94 -15.89 12.00 48.67
C LYS A 94 -16.06 13.41 49.23
#